data_AF-A0A950QJ05-F1
#
_entry.id   AF-A0A950QJ05-F1
#
_cell.length_a   1.000
_cell.length_b   1.000
_cell.length_c   1.000
_cell.angle_alpha   90.00
_cell.angle_beta   90.00
_cell.angle_gamma   90.00
#
_symmetry.space_group_name_H-M   'P 1'
#
loop_
_entity.id
_entity.type
_entity.pdbx_description
1 polymer ?
#
loop_
_entity_poly.entity_id
_entity_poly.type
_entity_poly.pdbx_seq_one_letter_code
_entity_poly.pdbx_strand_id
1 'polypeptide(L)'
;MIGGIQNQQGWQTCGGCGNQGGTGQGPDYGMGQGLSNPSLSGHAADFWANGGPAYTGGYYFIEQPTLPNPLTYLRYEFDMYIPAQYANAPQAIEFECQQTVNGDTYNFAWQADYATNGWRVFNYTTKNWEATGIPLQQFAPDTWHHIVAIYHTAGTQAIHDSLIVDGQVFNANISHPATHTGTGLEFTNGFQLDLNSASTPYHVYVDNMQVTVAD
;
A
#
# COMPACT_ATOMS: atom_id res chain seq x y z
N MET A 1 3.69 15.86 9.00
CA MET A 1 3.49 14.47 9.46
C MET A 1 2.02 14.28 9.74
N ILE A 2 1.45 13.19 9.24
CA ILE A 2 0.10 12.71 9.52
C ILE A 2 0.28 11.31 10.10
N GLY A 3 -0.17 11.07 11.33
CA GLY A 3 0.04 9.79 12.02
C GLY A 3 -1.26 9.16 12.53
N GLY A 4 -1.18 7.88 12.90
CA GLY A 4 -2.33 7.11 13.36
C GLY A 4 -3.37 6.88 12.25
N ILE A 5 -2.93 6.84 10.99
CA ILE A 5 -3.78 6.81 9.80
C ILE A 5 -4.70 5.58 9.81
N GLN A 6 -4.21 4.46 10.34
CA GLN A 6 -4.99 3.22 10.47
C GLN A 6 -6.28 3.39 11.30
N ASN A 7 -6.34 4.38 12.19
CA ASN A 7 -7.50 4.66 13.04
C ASN A 7 -8.35 5.86 12.60
N GLN A 8 -7.95 6.55 11.53
CA GLN A 8 -8.73 7.69 11.04
C GLN A 8 -10.07 7.22 10.50
N GLN A 9 -11.14 7.97 10.76
CA GLN A 9 -12.42 7.70 10.11
C GLN A 9 -12.37 8.11 8.64
N GLY A 10 -13.21 7.50 7.81
CA GLY A 10 -13.33 7.86 6.40
C GLY A 10 -12.48 7.02 5.45
N TRP A 11 -11.96 5.87 5.89
CA TRP A 11 -11.47 4.85 4.97
C TRP A 11 -12.58 4.45 4.00
N GLN A 12 -12.21 4.39 2.74
CA GLN A 12 -13.04 4.04 1.61
C GLN A 12 -12.52 2.75 1.00
N THR A 13 -13.44 2.03 0.37
CA THR A 13 -13.16 0.84 -0.41
C THR A 13 -13.65 1.07 -1.82
N CYS A 14 -12.94 0.55 -2.81
CA CYS A 14 -13.46 0.54 -4.16
C CYS A 14 -13.21 -0.83 -4.78
N GLY A 15 -14.29 -1.58 -5.01
CA GLY A 15 -14.25 -2.99 -5.42
C GLY A 15 -13.41 -3.29 -6.68
N GLY A 16 -13.11 -2.29 -7.52
CA GLY A 16 -12.32 -2.43 -8.75
C GLY A 16 -11.61 -1.16 -9.23
N CYS A 17 -11.39 -0.17 -8.36
CA CYS A 17 -10.76 1.12 -8.73
C CYS A 17 -9.32 1.02 -9.24
N GLY A 18 -8.61 -0.08 -8.95
CA GLY A 18 -7.24 -0.30 -9.42
C GLY A 18 -7.13 -0.76 -10.88
N ASN A 19 -8.22 -1.27 -11.48
CA ASN A 19 -8.17 -1.89 -12.81
C ASN A 19 -9.41 -1.55 -13.64
N GLN A 20 -9.26 -0.74 -14.69
CA GLN A 20 -10.27 -0.66 -15.76
C GLN A 20 -10.52 -2.02 -16.45
N GLY A 21 -9.74 -3.06 -16.15
CA GLY A 21 -9.92 -4.44 -16.62
C GLY A 21 -10.74 -5.36 -15.72
N GLY A 22 -11.08 -4.97 -14.48
CA GLY A 22 -11.78 -5.81 -13.52
C GLY A 22 -13.27 -5.47 -13.40
N THR A 23 -14.11 -5.99 -14.30
CA THR A 23 -15.59 -5.87 -14.17
C THR A 23 -16.22 -7.02 -13.38
N GLY A 24 -15.39 -7.92 -12.84
CA GLY A 24 -15.81 -9.05 -12.02
C GLY A 24 -16.17 -8.65 -10.59
N GLN A 25 -16.85 -9.56 -9.88
CA GLN A 25 -17.04 -9.41 -8.44
C GLN A 25 -15.66 -9.35 -7.76
N GLY A 26 -15.43 -8.33 -6.92
CA GLY A 26 -14.25 -8.29 -6.05
C GLY A 26 -14.36 -9.29 -4.89
N PRO A 27 -13.37 -9.32 -3.99
CA PRO A 27 -13.47 -10.14 -2.79
C PRO A 27 -14.53 -9.58 -1.82
N ASP A 28 -14.90 -10.37 -0.82
CA ASP A 28 -15.48 -9.83 0.41
C ASP A 28 -14.31 -9.30 1.24
N TYR A 29 -14.29 -8.02 1.55
CA TYR A 29 -13.18 -7.41 2.27
C TYR A 29 -13.64 -6.21 3.10
N GLY A 30 -12.90 -5.92 4.16
CA GLY A 30 -13.23 -4.83 5.06
C GLY A 30 -12.11 -4.55 6.03
N MET A 31 -12.35 -3.61 6.94
CA MET A 31 -11.40 -3.27 7.99
C MET A 31 -12.08 -3.00 9.32
N GLY A 32 -11.40 -3.33 10.41
CA GLY A 32 -11.80 -3.00 11.78
C GLY A 32 -10.74 -2.14 12.45
N GLN A 33 -11.13 -1.02 13.06
CA GLN A 33 -10.21 -0.06 13.68
C GLN A 33 -10.23 -0.13 15.21
N GLY A 34 -9.21 0.42 15.86
CA GLY A 34 -9.16 0.58 17.32
C GLY A 34 -8.96 -0.73 18.09
N LEU A 35 -8.26 -1.70 17.49
CA LEU A 35 -7.95 -2.97 18.13
C LEU A 35 -6.83 -2.81 19.15
N SER A 36 -7.03 -3.40 20.34
CA SER A 36 -6.03 -3.41 21.40
C SER A 36 -5.13 -4.65 21.38
N ASN A 37 -5.49 -5.69 20.64
CA ASN A 37 -4.70 -6.90 20.49
C ASN A 37 -4.99 -7.63 19.16
N PRO A 38 -3.97 -7.99 18.36
CA PRO A 38 -2.58 -7.55 18.48
C PRO A 38 -2.47 -6.03 18.24
N SER A 39 -1.64 -5.33 19.01
CA SER A 39 -1.35 -3.90 18.79
C SER A 39 -0.07 -3.47 19.49
N LEU A 40 0.66 -2.53 18.88
CA LEU A 40 1.80 -1.83 19.46
C LEU A 40 1.37 -0.54 20.19
N SER A 41 0.35 0.16 19.67
CA SER A 41 -0.12 1.45 20.20
C SER A 41 -1.35 1.34 21.11
N GLY A 42 -1.99 0.17 21.17
CA GLY A 42 -3.34 -0.03 21.71
C GLY A 42 -4.46 0.31 20.73
N HIS A 43 -4.12 0.69 19.49
CA HIS A 43 -5.03 1.10 18.43
C HIS A 43 -4.57 0.59 17.06
N ALA A 44 -4.46 -0.72 16.86
CA ALA A 44 -4.22 -1.28 15.53
C ALA A 44 -5.51 -1.29 14.69
N ALA A 45 -5.37 -1.46 13.38
CA ALA A 45 -6.47 -1.81 12.49
C ALA A 45 -6.24 -3.19 11.86
N ASP A 46 -7.30 -3.97 11.71
CA ASP A 46 -7.34 -5.24 10.98
C ASP A 46 -7.87 -4.99 9.57
N PHE A 47 -7.03 -5.17 8.57
CA PHE A 47 -7.43 -5.20 7.16
C PHE A 47 -7.58 -6.66 6.76
N TRP A 48 -8.70 -7.02 6.12
CA TRP A 48 -8.99 -8.42 5.82
C TRP A 48 -9.69 -8.63 4.49
N ALA A 49 -9.36 -9.74 3.82
CA ALA A 49 -10.08 -10.27 2.68
C ALA A 49 -10.63 -11.67 3.03
N ASN A 50 -11.95 -11.83 3.01
CA ASN A 50 -12.69 -13.03 3.38
C ASN A 50 -12.92 -14.01 2.21
N GLY A 51 -12.06 -13.97 1.20
CA GLY A 51 -12.20 -14.76 -0.02
C GLY A 51 -13.02 -14.04 -1.11
N GLY A 52 -13.25 -14.72 -2.23
CA GLY A 52 -13.78 -14.12 -3.45
C GLY A 52 -13.26 -14.85 -4.69
N PRO A 53 -13.37 -14.27 -5.89
CA PRO A 53 -12.71 -14.83 -7.06
C PRO A 53 -11.18 -14.81 -6.89
N ALA A 54 -10.52 -15.84 -7.42
CA ALA A 54 -9.07 -15.96 -7.32
C ALA A 54 -8.35 -14.74 -7.89
N TYR A 55 -7.25 -14.33 -7.25
CA TYR A 55 -6.44 -13.17 -7.65
C TYR A 55 -7.15 -11.81 -7.63
N THR A 56 -8.25 -11.70 -6.88
CA THR A 56 -8.88 -10.40 -6.63
C THR A 56 -8.32 -9.75 -5.38
N GLY A 57 -8.28 -8.42 -5.37
CA GLY A 57 -7.72 -7.60 -4.29
C GLY A 57 -8.79 -6.77 -3.58
N GLY A 58 -8.67 -6.66 -2.26
CA GLY A 58 -9.42 -5.72 -1.44
C GLY A 58 -8.61 -4.43 -1.26
N TYR A 59 -9.00 -3.34 -1.91
CA TYR A 59 -8.30 -2.06 -1.87
C TYR A 59 -8.98 -1.09 -0.90
N TYR A 60 -8.17 -0.53 0.00
CA TYR A 60 -8.56 0.43 1.02
C TYR A 60 -7.80 1.71 0.79
N PHE A 61 -8.47 2.85 0.83
CA PHE A 61 -7.79 4.14 0.80
C PHE A 61 -8.45 5.15 1.71
N ILE A 62 -7.69 6.19 2.05
CA ILE A 62 -8.18 7.33 2.79
C ILE A 62 -7.61 8.62 2.21
N GLU A 63 -8.46 9.62 2.06
CA GLU A 63 -8.05 10.96 1.66
C GLU A 63 -7.34 11.68 2.81
N GLN A 64 -6.23 12.33 2.47
CA GLN A 64 -5.46 13.19 3.35
C GLN A 64 -5.62 14.65 2.92
N PRO A 65 -5.24 15.62 3.79
CA PRO A 65 -5.12 17.00 3.40
C PRO A 65 -4.29 17.14 2.11
N THR A 66 -4.85 17.87 1.14
CA THR A 66 -4.23 18.04 -0.16
C THR A 66 -2.96 18.89 -0.08
N LEU A 67 -2.01 18.60 -0.97
CA LEU A 67 -0.71 19.26 -1.03
C LEU A 67 -0.57 19.95 -2.38
N PRO A 68 -0.35 21.28 -2.42
CA PRO A 68 -0.44 22.08 -3.65
C PRO A 68 0.80 21.97 -4.54
N ASN A 69 1.91 21.39 -4.07
CA ASN A 69 3.13 21.20 -4.87
C ASN A 69 3.51 19.72 -4.99
N PRO A 70 4.23 19.32 -6.05
CA PRO A 70 4.80 17.97 -6.13
C PRO A 70 5.71 17.65 -4.94
N LEU A 71 5.54 16.48 -4.34
CA LEU A 71 6.30 16.06 -3.15
C LEU A 71 7.81 16.03 -3.43
N THR A 72 8.59 16.84 -2.72
CA THR A 72 10.07 16.75 -2.74
C THR A 72 10.59 15.67 -1.79
N TYR A 73 9.75 15.21 -0.87
CA TYR A 73 10.01 14.08 0.02
C TYR A 73 8.69 13.45 0.46
N LEU A 74 8.63 12.12 0.44
CA LEU A 74 7.55 11.32 1.00
C LEU A 74 8.15 10.12 1.73
N ARG A 75 7.75 9.95 2.99
CA ARG A 75 7.98 8.76 3.81
C ARG A 75 6.65 8.19 4.22
N TYR A 76 6.35 6.98 3.78
CA TYR A 76 5.20 6.21 4.25
C TYR A 76 5.71 5.05 5.11
N GLU A 77 5.26 5.00 6.36
CA GLU A 77 5.70 3.98 7.31
C GLU A 77 4.56 3.44 8.15
N PHE A 78 4.68 2.19 8.55
CA PHE A 78 3.72 1.47 9.38
C PHE A 78 4.36 0.22 9.96
N ASP A 79 3.74 -0.34 10.99
CA ASP A 79 4.03 -1.67 11.50
C ASP A 79 2.96 -2.63 11.01
N MET A 80 3.35 -3.86 10.64
CA MET A 80 2.45 -4.87 10.11
C MET A 80 2.60 -6.21 10.83
N TYR A 81 1.50 -6.90 11.09
CA TYR A 81 1.45 -8.20 11.74
C TYR A 81 0.55 -9.17 10.98
N ILE A 82 1.05 -10.37 10.71
CA ILE A 82 0.31 -11.45 10.04
C ILE A 82 0.20 -12.64 11.00
N PRO A 83 -1.01 -13.06 11.40
CA PRO A 83 -1.18 -14.26 12.22
C PRO A 83 -0.63 -15.52 11.53
N ALA A 84 -0.11 -16.48 12.31
CA ALA A 84 0.46 -17.71 11.76
C ALA A 84 -0.43 -18.49 10.79
N GLN A 85 -1.74 -18.52 11.04
CA GLN A 85 -2.71 -19.19 10.16
C GLN A 85 -2.83 -18.55 8.77
N TYR A 86 -2.32 -17.33 8.59
CA TYR A 86 -2.40 -16.56 7.35
C TYR A 86 -1.04 -16.34 6.68
N ALA A 87 0.06 -16.83 7.26
CA ALA A 87 1.41 -16.52 6.79
C ALA A 87 1.65 -16.80 5.29
N ASN A 88 0.98 -17.80 4.72
CA ASN A 88 1.11 -18.21 3.32
C ASN A 88 -0.15 -17.89 2.47
N ALA A 89 -1.10 -17.15 3.02
CA ALA A 89 -2.34 -16.82 2.33
C ALA A 89 -2.22 -15.69 1.28
N PRO A 90 -1.39 -14.64 1.48
CA PRO A 90 -1.30 -13.55 0.51
C PRO A 90 -0.86 -14.01 -0.87
N GLN A 91 -1.52 -13.52 -1.91
CA GLN A 91 -0.89 -13.40 -3.24
C GLN A 91 0.10 -12.24 -3.23
N ALA A 92 -0.34 -11.12 -2.67
CA ALA A 92 0.41 -9.90 -2.55
C ALA A 92 -0.19 -9.03 -1.44
N ILE A 93 0.66 -8.20 -0.85
CA ILE A 93 0.25 -7.09 0.03
C ILE A 93 0.79 -5.82 -0.62
N GLU A 94 -0.07 -4.85 -0.86
CA GLU A 94 0.29 -3.59 -1.52
C GLU A 94 0.03 -2.41 -0.60
N PHE A 95 0.84 -1.36 -0.76
CA PHE A 95 0.65 -0.11 -0.04
C PHE A 95 1.11 1.04 -0.90
N GLU A 96 0.38 2.14 -0.83
CA GLU A 96 0.67 3.28 -1.69
C GLU A 96 0.36 4.63 -1.05
N CYS A 97 0.97 5.65 -1.61
CA CYS A 97 0.42 7.00 -1.59
C CYS A 97 0.19 7.46 -3.02
N GLN A 98 -0.80 8.32 -3.23
CA GLN A 98 -1.06 8.92 -4.53
C GLN A 98 -1.25 10.43 -4.36
N GLN A 99 -0.63 11.23 -5.22
CA GLN A 99 -0.80 12.69 -5.24
C GLN A 99 -1.25 13.13 -6.62
N THR A 100 -2.35 13.87 -6.72
CA THR A 100 -2.74 14.59 -7.94
C THR A 100 -2.48 16.08 -7.74
N VAL A 101 -1.62 16.66 -8.57
CA VAL A 101 -1.23 18.08 -8.52
C VAL A 101 -0.87 18.59 -9.92
N ASN A 102 -1.24 19.83 -10.24
CA ASN A 102 -0.97 20.46 -11.54
C ASN A 102 -1.46 19.68 -12.78
N GLY A 103 -2.47 18.83 -12.65
CA GLY A 103 -2.94 17.99 -13.75
C GLY A 103 -2.48 16.54 -13.68
N ASP A 104 -1.42 16.26 -12.92
CA ASP A 104 -0.69 15.00 -12.96
C ASP A 104 -0.85 14.21 -11.66
N THR A 105 -1.14 12.92 -11.79
CA THR A 105 -1.14 11.94 -10.71
C THR A 105 0.22 11.24 -10.63
N TYR A 106 0.87 11.39 -9.48
CA TYR A 106 2.07 10.69 -9.05
C TYR A 106 1.64 9.51 -8.17
N ASN A 107 2.10 8.31 -8.48
CA ASN A 107 1.79 7.11 -7.72
C ASN A 107 3.06 6.57 -7.06
N PHE A 108 2.98 6.33 -5.76
CA PHE A 108 4.07 5.92 -4.91
C PHE A 108 3.70 4.59 -4.25
N ALA A 109 3.81 3.50 -4.99
CA ALA A 109 3.31 2.19 -4.58
C ALA A 109 4.39 1.11 -4.55
N TRP A 110 4.30 0.23 -3.56
CA TRP A 110 5.04 -1.04 -3.48
C TRP A 110 4.09 -2.22 -3.30
N GLN A 111 4.55 -3.38 -3.75
CA GLN A 111 3.89 -4.66 -3.55
C GLN A 111 4.91 -5.67 -3.04
N ALA A 112 4.58 -6.32 -1.91
CA ALA A 112 5.20 -7.56 -1.47
C ALA A 112 4.55 -8.72 -2.24
N ASP A 113 5.17 -9.21 -3.32
CA ASP A 113 4.63 -10.29 -4.14
C ASP A 113 5.07 -11.66 -3.59
N TYR A 114 4.14 -12.34 -2.93
CA TYR A 114 4.37 -13.64 -2.31
C TYR A 114 4.50 -14.77 -3.34
N ALA A 115 3.92 -14.62 -4.53
CA ALA A 115 3.99 -15.66 -5.55
C ALA A 115 5.37 -15.74 -6.20
N THR A 116 6.07 -14.60 -6.32
CA THR A 116 7.43 -14.56 -6.88
C THR A 116 8.53 -14.39 -5.82
N ASN A 117 8.15 -14.16 -4.55
CA ASN A 117 9.06 -13.78 -3.46
C ASN A 117 9.92 -12.56 -3.83
N GLY A 118 9.28 -11.54 -4.40
CA GLY A 118 9.94 -10.32 -4.83
C GLY A 118 9.15 -9.06 -4.44
N TRP A 119 9.86 -7.95 -4.32
CA TRP A 119 9.24 -6.64 -4.22
C TRP A 119 8.99 -6.05 -5.61
N ARG A 120 7.84 -5.41 -5.78
CA ARG A 120 7.42 -4.75 -7.04
C ARG A 120 7.02 -3.31 -6.77
N VAL A 121 7.08 -2.48 -7.80
CA VAL A 121 6.61 -1.08 -7.81
C VAL A 121 5.58 -0.90 -8.93
N PHE A 122 4.62 0.00 -8.76
CA PHE A 122 3.54 0.18 -9.73
C PHE A 122 3.83 1.31 -10.72
N ASN A 123 3.86 0.99 -12.00
CA ASN A 123 3.87 1.97 -13.07
C ASN A 123 2.44 2.39 -13.39
N TYR A 124 1.99 3.48 -12.77
CA TYR A 124 0.62 3.97 -12.92
C TYR A 124 0.25 4.41 -14.35
N THR A 125 1.24 4.80 -15.17
CA THR A 125 1.00 5.16 -16.57
C THR A 125 0.68 3.93 -17.41
N THR A 126 1.40 2.83 -17.21
CA THR A 126 1.18 1.59 -17.98
C THR A 126 0.22 0.61 -17.30
N LYS A 127 -0.16 0.89 -16.05
CA LYS A 127 -0.98 0.03 -15.18
C LYS A 127 -0.36 -1.34 -14.95
N ASN A 128 0.94 -1.38 -14.68
CA ASN A 128 1.68 -2.62 -14.46
C ASN A 128 2.53 -2.59 -13.20
N TRP A 129 2.52 -3.70 -12.46
CA TRP A 129 3.52 -4.00 -11.45
C TRP A 129 4.83 -4.42 -12.11
N GLU A 130 5.94 -3.81 -11.70
CA GLU A 130 7.28 -4.05 -12.24
C GLU A 130 8.20 -4.61 -11.15
N ALA A 131 8.96 -5.66 -11.46
CA ALA A 131 9.88 -6.26 -10.51
C ALA A 131 11.06 -5.33 -10.21
N THR A 132 11.38 -5.16 -8.93
CA THR A 132 12.53 -4.35 -8.50
C THR A 132 13.85 -5.12 -8.50
N GLY A 133 13.77 -6.46 -8.51
CA GLY A 133 14.91 -7.35 -8.26
C GLY A 133 15.27 -7.49 -6.77
N ILE A 134 14.59 -6.78 -5.86
CA ILE A 134 14.76 -6.91 -4.43
C ILE A 134 13.99 -8.15 -3.96
N PRO A 135 14.64 -9.13 -3.29
CA PRO A 135 13.96 -10.31 -2.80
C PRO A 135 13.03 -9.96 -1.63
N LEU A 136 11.84 -10.55 -1.62
CA LEU A 136 10.96 -10.56 -0.46
C LEU A 136 11.33 -11.75 0.41
N GLN A 137 11.84 -11.46 1.61
CA GLN A 137 11.76 -12.43 2.70
C GLN A 137 10.34 -12.37 3.25
N GLN A 138 9.57 -13.45 3.12
CA GLN A 138 8.21 -13.50 3.66
C GLN A 138 8.23 -13.17 5.16
N PHE A 139 7.25 -12.37 5.58
CA PHE A 139 7.13 -11.89 6.95
C PHE A 139 6.97 -13.08 7.92
N ALA A 140 7.68 -13.00 9.03
CA ALA A 140 7.57 -13.99 10.08
C ALA A 140 6.17 -13.89 10.70
N PRO A 141 5.45 -15.01 10.85
CA PRO A 141 4.14 -14.97 11.48
C PRO A 141 4.23 -14.55 12.94
N ASP A 142 3.11 -14.03 13.44
CA ASP A 142 2.93 -13.62 14.83
C ASP A 142 3.99 -12.62 15.33
N THR A 143 4.53 -11.82 14.43
CA THR A 143 5.57 -10.82 14.68
C THR A 143 5.19 -9.50 14.02
N TRP A 144 5.48 -8.40 14.69
CA TRP A 144 5.36 -7.06 14.10
C TRP A 144 6.60 -6.75 13.25
N HIS A 145 6.36 -6.34 12.02
CA HIS A 145 7.38 -5.94 11.06
C HIS A 145 7.26 -4.44 10.77
N HIS A 146 8.39 -3.73 10.79
CA HIS A 146 8.42 -2.29 10.55
C HIS A 146 8.75 -2.00 9.09
N ILE A 147 7.84 -1.34 8.38
CA ILE A 147 7.96 -1.02 6.96
C ILE A 147 8.08 0.48 6.77
N VAL A 148 9.04 0.91 5.94
CA VAL A 148 9.20 2.31 5.53
C VAL A 148 9.47 2.36 4.04
N ALA A 149 8.71 3.14 3.28
CA ALA A 149 8.98 3.45 1.89
C ALA A 149 9.24 4.94 1.70
N ILE A 150 10.32 5.26 0.96
CA ILE A 150 10.79 6.61 0.70
C ILE A 150 10.67 6.92 -0.80
N TYR A 151 10.17 8.12 -1.09
CA TYR A 151 9.95 8.60 -2.45
C TYR A 151 10.22 10.10 -2.57
N HIS A 152 10.35 10.56 -3.80
CA HIS A 152 10.25 11.97 -4.17
C HIS A 152 9.73 12.13 -5.60
N THR A 153 9.42 13.38 -5.97
CA THR A 153 9.14 13.77 -7.35
C THR A 153 10.32 14.50 -7.97
N ALA A 154 10.57 14.23 -9.25
CA ALA A 154 11.60 14.89 -10.04
C ALA A 154 11.00 15.34 -11.39
N GLY A 155 10.51 16.58 -11.44
CA GLY A 155 9.67 17.03 -12.56
C GLY A 155 8.37 16.23 -12.60
N THR A 156 8.05 15.62 -13.74
CA THR A 156 6.86 14.74 -13.90
C THR A 156 7.16 13.27 -13.66
N GLN A 157 8.15 12.97 -12.81
CA GLN A 157 8.48 11.60 -12.41
C GLN A 157 8.18 11.39 -10.94
N ALA A 158 7.56 10.25 -10.61
CA ALA A 158 7.55 9.68 -9.27
C ALA A 158 8.76 8.75 -9.15
N ILE A 159 9.56 8.95 -8.10
CA ILE A 159 10.78 8.18 -7.85
C ILE A 159 10.59 7.34 -6.59
N HIS A 160 10.72 6.02 -6.72
CA HIS A 160 10.80 5.08 -5.61
C HIS A 160 12.26 4.99 -5.14
N ASP A 161 12.61 5.74 -4.11
CA ASP A 161 14.00 5.83 -3.63
C ASP A 161 14.43 4.52 -2.96
N SER A 162 13.72 4.14 -1.91
CA SER A 162 14.08 2.97 -1.09
C SER A 162 12.90 2.37 -0.34
N LEU A 163 13.05 1.09 0.00
CA LEU A 163 12.21 0.37 0.94
C LEU A 163 13.07 -0.08 2.12
N ILE A 164 12.54 0.02 3.33
CA ILE A 164 13.18 -0.42 4.56
C ILE A 164 12.24 -1.42 5.23
N VAL A 165 12.75 -2.61 5.53
CA VAL A 165 12.01 -3.68 6.20
C VAL A 165 12.82 -4.10 7.42
N ASP A 166 12.25 -3.95 8.61
CA ASP A 166 12.91 -4.27 9.89
C ASP A 166 14.30 -3.63 10.04
N GLY A 167 14.44 -2.40 9.54
CA GLY A 167 15.68 -1.63 9.56
C GLY A 167 16.68 -1.98 8.45
N GLN A 168 16.43 -3.01 7.64
CA GLN A 168 17.23 -3.30 6.45
C GLN A 168 16.81 -2.42 5.28
N VAL A 169 17.76 -1.65 4.73
CA VAL A 169 17.51 -0.73 3.60
C VAL A 169 17.74 -1.43 2.27
N PHE A 170 16.79 -1.29 1.36
CA PHE A 170 16.86 -1.70 -0.04
C PHE A 170 16.66 -0.49 -0.95
N ASN A 171 17.71 -0.10 -1.68
CA ASN A 171 17.63 0.99 -2.64
C ASN A 171 16.99 0.49 -3.94
N ALA A 172 16.02 1.24 -4.47
CA ALA A 172 15.38 0.95 -5.75
C ALA A 172 15.81 1.95 -6.83
N ASN A 173 15.65 3.26 -6.57
CA ASN A 173 15.84 4.32 -7.55
C ASN A 173 15.12 4.05 -8.89
N ILE A 174 13.87 3.61 -8.80
CA ILE A 174 13.02 3.33 -9.97
C ILE A 174 12.15 4.57 -10.23
N SER A 175 12.03 4.96 -11.49
CA SER A 175 11.33 6.17 -11.92
C SER A 175 10.16 5.80 -12.81
N HIS A 176 8.98 6.36 -12.51
CA HIS A 176 7.81 6.26 -13.36
C HIS A 176 7.26 7.64 -13.71
N PRO A 177 6.80 7.85 -14.96
CA PRO A 177 6.12 9.08 -15.31
C PRO A 177 4.79 9.20 -14.56
N ALA A 178 4.51 10.42 -14.09
CA ALA A 178 3.18 10.80 -13.65
C ALA A 178 2.19 10.72 -14.82
N THR A 179 0.92 10.49 -14.51
CA THR A 179 -0.15 10.41 -15.52
C THR A 179 -1.05 11.62 -15.43
N HIS A 180 -1.32 12.28 -16.55
CA HIS A 180 -2.30 13.37 -16.59
C HIS A 180 -3.73 12.82 -16.38
N THR A 181 -4.38 13.20 -15.29
CA THR A 181 -5.70 12.67 -14.87
C THR A 181 -6.75 13.77 -14.66
N GLY A 182 -6.34 15.03 -14.51
CA GLY A 182 -7.24 16.15 -14.30
C GLY A 182 -6.72 17.14 -13.25
N THR A 183 -7.47 18.21 -13.01
CA THR A 183 -7.00 19.37 -12.22
C THR A 183 -7.33 19.32 -10.73
N GLY A 184 -7.92 18.23 -10.24
CA GLY A 184 -8.20 18.06 -8.81
C GLY A 184 -6.91 17.96 -8.01
N LEU A 185 -6.88 18.57 -6.82
CA LEU A 185 -5.83 18.28 -5.85
C LEU A 185 -6.25 17.07 -5.02
N GLU A 186 -5.41 16.05 -4.96
CA GLU A 186 -5.67 14.84 -4.21
C GLU A 186 -4.39 14.39 -3.51
N PHE A 187 -4.53 13.87 -2.30
CA PHE A 187 -3.47 13.13 -1.63
C PHE A 187 -4.11 11.98 -0.86
N THR A 188 -3.71 10.75 -1.13
CA THR A 188 -4.31 9.56 -0.51
C THR A 188 -3.25 8.61 0.03
N ASN A 189 -3.64 7.81 1.02
CA ASN A 189 -2.93 6.62 1.45
C ASN A 189 -3.75 5.39 1.10
N GLY A 190 -3.10 4.36 0.58
CA GLY A 190 -3.72 3.10 0.21
C GLY A 190 -3.05 1.89 0.86
N PHE A 191 -3.83 0.84 1.04
CA PHE A 191 -3.41 -0.50 1.44
C PHE A 191 -4.25 -1.52 0.66
N GLN A 192 -3.67 -2.64 0.22
CA GLN A 192 -4.40 -3.65 -0.55
C GLN A 192 -3.98 -5.06 -0.16
N LEU A 193 -4.97 -5.95 -0.11
CA LEU A 193 -4.80 -7.37 0.15
C LEU A 193 -5.27 -8.20 -1.04
N ASP A 194 -4.33 -8.86 -1.72
CA ASP A 194 -4.62 -9.74 -2.86
C ASP A 194 -4.79 -11.19 -2.45
N LEU A 195 -5.88 -11.81 -2.89
CA LEU A 195 -6.16 -13.22 -2.68
C LEU A 195 -5.33 -14.11 -3.61
N ASN A 196 -4.88 -15.26 -3.09
CA ASN A 196 -4.20 -16.26 -3.88
C ASN A 196 -5.14 -17.06 -4.82
N SER A 197 -4.56 -18.01 -5.55
CA SER A 197 -5.26 -18.88 -6.50
C SER A 197 -6.38 -19.72 -5.86
N ALA A 198 -6.28 -19.98 -4.56
CA ALA A 198 -7.26 -20.71 -3.76
C ALA A 198 -8.27 -19.78 -3.07
N SER A 199 -8.19 -18.47 -3.31
CA SER A 199 -9.00 -17.45 -2.66
C SER A 199 -8.95 -17.52 -1.13
N THR A 200 -7.77 -17.84 -0.58
CA THR A 200 -7.60 -18.08 0.86
C THR A 200 -7.86 -16.80 1.65
N PRO A 201 -8.84 -16.78 2.57
CA PRO A 201 -9.07 -15.62 3.42
C PRO A 201 -7.87 -15.30 4.30
N TYR A 202 -7.63 -14.01 4.55
CA TYR A 202 -6.59 -13.60 5.48
C TYR A 202 -6.77 -12.20 6.04
N HIS A 203 -6.07 -11.99 7.15
CA HIS A 203 -6.05 -10.76 7.94
C HIS A 203 -4.62 -10.24 8.04
N VAL A 204 -4.48 -8.93 7.96
CA VAL A 204 -3.23 -8.20 8.18
C VAL A 204 -3.53 -7.05 9.14
N TYR A 205 -2.87 -7.07 10.30
CA TYR A 205 -3.01 -6.01 11.28
C TYR A 205 -1.96 -4.95 11.01
N VAL A 206 -2.37 -3.69 10.99
CA VAL A 206 -1.49 -2.55 10.76
C VAL A 206 -1.58 -1.60 11.95
N ASP A 207 -0.44 -1.10 12.40
CA ASP A 207 -0.32 -0.15 13.51
C ASP A 207 0.70 0.94 13.17
N ASN A 208 0.71 2.04 13.94
CA ASN A 208 1.60 3.19 13.77
C ASN A 208 1.72 3.71 12.32
N MET A 209 0.65 3.62 11.53
CA MET A 209 0.64 4.07 10.14
C MET A 209 0.75 5.59 10.09
N GLN A 210 1.76 6.09 9.38
CA GLN A 210 2.00 7.52 9.26
C GLN A 210 2.69 7.88 7.93
N VAL A 211 2.49 9.15 7.56
CA VAL A 211 3.16 9.78 6.43
C VAL A 211 3.87 11.06 6.86
N THR A 212 5.10 11.21 6.39
CA THR A 212 5.88 12.46 6.49
C THR A 212 6.18 12.97 5.09
N VAL A 213 5.85 14.24 4.83
CA VAL A 213 5.96 14.86 3.50
C VAL A 213 6.69 16.20 3.57
N ALA A 214 7.32 16.57 2.47
CA ALA A 214 7.68 17.94 2.11
C ALA A 214 7.31 18.18 0.64
N ASP A 215 6.76 19.36 0.33
CA ASP A 215 6.32 19.78 -1.00
C ASP A 215 6.84 21.19 -1.36
#